data_AF-A0A5N4E168-F1
#
_entry.id   AF-A0A5N4E168-F1
#
_cell.length_a   1.000
_cell.length_b   1.000
_cell.length_c   1.000
_cell.angle_alpha   90.00
_cell.angle_beta   90.00
_cell.angle_gamma   90.00
#
_symmetry.space_group_name_H-M   'P 1'
#
loop_
_entity.id
_entity.type
_entity.pdbx_description
1 polymer ?
#
loop_
_entity_poly.entity_id
_entity_poly.type
_entity_poly.pdbx_seq_one_letter_code
_entity_poly.pdbx_strand_id
1 'polypeptide(L)'
;MAAGCSEAPRPKAASEGPVVGPAGVLPCLELPTYATACALLNSRYSCLVAGPHRRHIALSPRYLNRKRTGIREQLDAELLRYSESLLGVPIAYDNIKVVGELGDIYDDQGHIHLNIEADFVIFCPEPGQKLM
;
A
#
# COMPACT_ATOMS: atom_id res chain seq x y z
N MET A 1 -38.31 -63.71 -8.30
CA MET A 1 -38.05 -62.79 -7.17
C MET A 1 -37.06 -61.75 -7.70
N ALA A 2 -37.47 -60.67 -8.41
CA ALA A 2 -37.96 -59.36 -7.91
C ALA A 2 -36.99 -58.76 -6.87
N ALA A 3 -36.40 -57.56 -6.98
CA ALA A 3 -36.69 -56.30 -7.70
C ALA A 3 -35.36 -55.65 -8.19
N GLY A 4 -35.27 -54.72 -9.15
CA GLY A 4 -36.23 -53.76 -9.67
C GLY A 4 -36.07 -52.39 -9.00
N CYS A 5 -35.09 -51.58 -9.41
CA CYS A 5 -35.06 -50.14 -9.10
C CYS A 5 -34.71 -49.33 -10.36
N SER A 6 -35.62 -48.40 -10.65
CA SER A 6 -35.76 -47.62 -11.88
C SER A 6 -35.01 -46.28 -11.85
N GLU A 7 -34.74 -45.79 -13.04
CA GLU A 7 -34.13 -44.51 -13.44
C GLU A 7 -35.14 -43.34 -13.43
N ALA A 8 -34.67 -42.08 -13.21
CA ALA A 8 -35.16 -40.81 -13.84
C ALA A 8 -34.33 -39.58 -13.32
N PRO A 9 -34.44 -38.33 -13.85
CA PRO A 9 -33.59 -37.76 -14.91
C PRO A 9 -32.91 -36.40 -14.59
N ARG A 10 -32.12 -35.91 -15.56
CA ARG A 10 -31.19 -34.74 -15.61
C ARG A 10 -31.75 -33.37 -15.19
N PRO A 11 -30.86 -32.35 -15.03
CA PRO A 11 -30.87 -31.30 -16.05
C PRO A 11 -29.48 -30.91 -16.61
N LYS A 12 -29.51 -30.49 -17.88
CA LYS A 12 -28.48 -29.72 -18.58
C LYS A 12 -28.45 -28.28 -18.04
N ALA A 13 -27.26 -27.70 -17.90
CA ALA A 13 -26.99 -26.33 -18.36
C ALA A 13 -25.48 -26.08 -18.34
N ALA A 14 -24.95 -25.70 -19.50
CA ALA A 14 -23.64 -25.11 -19.63
C ALA A 14 -23.60 -23.79 -18.84
N SER A 15 -22.51 -23.55 -18.12
CA SER A 15 -22.09 -22.20 -17.79
C SER A 15 -20.66 -22.08 -18.26
N GLU A 16 -20.51 -21.43 -19.41
CA GLU A 16 -19.25 -20.94 -19.92
C GLU A 16 -18.67 -20.02 -18.84
N GLY A 17 -17.65 -20.51 -18.13
CA GLY A 17 -16.87 -19.67 -17.24
C GLY A 17 -16.23 -18.56 -18.08
N PRO A 18 -16.20 -17.30 -17.60
CA PRO A 18 -15.46 -16.25 -18.29
C PRO A 18 -14.02 -16.71 -18.43
N VAL A 19 -13.59 -16.89 -19.68
CA VAL A 19 -12.20 -17.05 -20.06
C VAL A 19 -11.46 -15.88 -19.43
N VAL A 20 -10.68 -16.17 -18.39
CA VAL A 20 -9.70 -15.25 -17.83
C VAL A 20 -8.71 -15.01 -18.97
N GLY A 21 -8.97 -13.95 -19.75
CA GLY A 21 -7.99 -13.41 -20.67
C GLY A 21 -6.73 -13.08 -19.88
N PRO A 22 -5.54 -13.18 -20.50
CA PRO A 22 -4.31 -12.84 -19.81
C PRO A 22 -4.45 -11.41 -19.31
N ALA A 23 -4.49 -11.25 -17.99
CA ALA A 23 -4.41 -9.95 -17.34
C ALA A 23 -3.17 -9.29 -17.94
N GLY A 24 -3.39 -8.30 -18.80
CA GLY A 24 -2.32 -7.51 -19.37
C GLY A 24 -1.49 -7.05 -18.19
N VAL A 25 -0.22 -7.47 -18.16
CA VAL A 25 0.75 -6.98 -17.20
C VAL A 25 0.84 -5.50 -17.48
N LEU A 26 0.03 -4.71 -16.76
CA LEU A 26 0.21 -3.28 -16.71
C LEU A 26 1.66 -3.09 -16.27
N PRO A 27 2.46 -2.28 -16.98
CA PRO A 27 3.79 -1.95 -16.50
C PRO A 27 3.61 -1.52 -15.05
N CYS A 28 4.27 -2.22 -14.13
CA CYS A 28 4.24 -1.89 -12.71
C CYS A 28 4.59 -0.41 -12.64
N LEU A 29 3.62 0.43 -12.30
CA LEU A 29 3.74 1.88 -12.36
C LEU A 29 5.00 2.24 -11.57
N GLU A 30 6.05 2.69 -12.26
CA GLU A 30 7.25 3.13 -11.58
C GLU A 30 6.83 4.20 -10.57
N LEU A 31 7.20 3.99 -9.30
CA LEU A 31 6.84 4.92 -8.25
C LEU A 31 7.40 6.30 -8.63
N PRO A 32 6.56 7.35 -8.67
CA PRO A 32 7.04 8.67 -9.00
C PRO A 32 8.06 9.10 -7.94
N THR A 33 9.13 9.72 -8.38
CA THR A 33 10.09 10.33 -7.47
C THR A 33 9.43 11.45 -6.67
N TYR A 34 9.94 11.73 -5.47
CA TYR A 34 9.42 12.81 -4.65
C TYR A 34 9.46 14.18 -5.35
N ALA A 35 10.53 14.46 -6.10
CA ALA A 35 10.66 15.70 -6.87
C ALA A 35 9.57 15.83 -7.96
N THR A 36 9.28 14.74 -8.68
CA THR A 36 8.21 14.72 -9.67
C THR A 36 6.83 14.88 -9.04
N ALA A 37 6.60 14.25 -7.88
CA ALA A 37 5.35 14.40 -7.14
C ALA A 37 5.16 15.84 -6.62
N CYS A 38 6.24 16.49 -6.16
CA CYS A 38 6.21 17.89 -5.75
C CYS A 38 5.89 18.84 -6.90
N ALA A 39 6.38 18.58 -8.11
CA ALA A 39 6.05 19.39 -9.29
C ALA A 39 4.53 19.38 -9.59
N LEU A 40 3.83 18.28 -9.28
CA LEU A 40 2.40 18.11 -9.50
C LEU A 40 1.52 18.82 -8.45
N LEU A 41 2.08 19.24 -7.31
CA LEU A 41 1.33 19.95 -6.26
C LEU A 41 0.63 21.19 -6.84
N ASN A 42 1.29 21.91 -7.74
CA ASN A 42 0.79 23.14 -8.36
C ASN A 42 -0.18 22.91 -9.53
N SER A 43 -0.37 21.65 -9.94
CA SER A 43 -1.30 21.32 -11.01
C SER A 43 -2.74 21.59 -10.56
N ARG A 44 -3.56 22.12 -11.48
CA ARG A 44 -4.99 22.28 -11.22
C ARG A 44 -5.61 20.91 -10.94
N TYR A 45 -6.47 20.83 -9.92
CA TYR A 45 -7.20 19.61 -9.57
C TYR A 45 -6.30 18.44 -9.11
N SER A 46 -5.07 18.72 -8.66
CA SER A 46 -4.14 17.68 -8.20
C SER A 46 -4.57 17.00 -6.90
N CYS A 47 -5.21 17.74 -5.99
CA CYS A 47 -5.56 17.28 -4.64
C CYS A 47 -4.37 16.68 -3.87
N LEU A 48 -3.15 17.09 -4.23
CA LEU A 48 -1.92 16.67 -3.58
C LEU A 48 -1.56 17.64 -2.46
N VAL A 49 -1.18 17.10 -1.32
CA VAL A 49 -0.65 17.84 -0.18
C VAL A 49 0.74 17.31 0.15
N ALA A 50 1.67 18.20 0.50
CA ALA A 50 3.00 17.82 0.92
C ALA A 50 3.25 18.25 2.36
N GLY A 51 3.87 17.38 3.17
CA GLY A 51 4.25 17.73 4.52
C GLY A 51 4.97 16.62 5.30
N PRO A 52 5.72 17.01 6.36
CA PRO A 52 6.37 16.07 7.25
C PRO A 52 5.34 15.30 8.06
N HIS A 53 5.48 13.98 8.12
CA HIS A 53 4.69 13.13 8.99
C HIS A 53 5.60 12.28 9.86
N ARG A 54 5.36 12.36 11.18
CA ARG A 54 6.02 11.52 12.17
C ARG A 54 5.16 10.30 12.46
N ARG A 55 5.77 9.12 12.43
CA ARG A 55 5.10 7.86 12.75
C ARG A 55 6.00 6.86 13.44
N HIS A 56 5.36 5.97 14.18
CA HIS A 56 6.01 4.83 14.80
C HIS A 56 6.05 3.66 13.82
N ILE A 57 7.18 2.97 13.73
CA ILE A 57 7.34 1.74 12.96
C ILE A 57 7.93 0.64 13.83
N ALA A 58 7.62 -0.60 13.48
CA ALA A 58 8.18 -1.79 14.09
C ALA A 58 8.95 -2.58 13.03
N LEU A 59 10.27 -2.55 13.08
CA LEU A 59 11.13 -3.23 12.13
C LEU A 59 11.50 -4.63 12.62
N SER A 60 11.49 -5.60 11.72
CA SER A 60 12.04 -6.93 12.02
C SER A 60 13.53 -6.85 12.42
N PRO A 61 14.01 -7.65 13.38
CA PRO A 61 15.43 -7.71 13.77
C PRO A 61 16.40 -7.95 12.62
N ARG A 62 15.95 -8.51 11.50
CA ARG A 62 16.76 -8.66 10.27
C ARG A 62 17.33 -7.32 9.76
N TYR A 63 16.71 -6.20 10.12
CA TYR A 63 17.13 -4.86 9.73
C TYR A 63 18.01 -4.14 10.78
N LEU A 64 18.48 -4.81 11.85
CA LEU A 64 19.26 -4.16 12.93
C LEU A 64 20.45 -3.33 12.41
N ASN A 65 21.19 -3.88 11.43
CA ASN A 65 22.33 -3.22 10.77
C ASN A 65 21.97 -2.53 9.45
N ARG A 66 20.69 -2.54 9.06
CA ARG A 66 20.16 -2.02 7.79
C ARG A 66 18.83 -1.29 8.01
N LYS A 67 18.73 -0.51 9.09
CA LYS A 67 17.49 0.15 9.51
C LYS A 67 16.87 0.95 8.38
N ARG A 68 17.68 1.74 7.65
CA ARG A 68 17.22 2.54 6.49
C ARG A 68 16.58 1.69 5.40
N THR A 69 17.07 0.48 5.16
CA THR A 69 16.48 -0.44 4.17
C THR A 69 15.12 -0.92 4.63
N GLY A 70 15.00 -1.36 5.88
CA GLY A 70 13.72 -1.80 6.45
C GLY A 70 12.69 -0.67 6.51
N ILE A 71 13.12 0.56 6.83
CA ILE A 71 12.24 1.73 6.80
C ILE A 71 11.69 1.91 5.39
N ARG A 72 12.55 2.00 4.38
CA ARG A 72 12.13 2.21 2.98
C ARG A 72 11.18 1.12 2.52
N GLU A 73 11.49 -0.14 2.77
CA GLU A 73 10.62 -1.27 2.40
C GLU A 73 9.23 -1.15 3.02
N GLN A 74 9.13 -0.70 4.27
CA GLN A 74 7.85 -0.47 4.92
C GLN A 74 7.12 0.77 4.38
N LEU A 75 7.83 1.85 4.01
CA LEU A 75 7.19 3.01 3.37
C LEU A 75 6.71 2.65 1.96
N ASP A 76 7.54 1.93 1.19
CA ASP A 76 7.26 1.51 -0.19
C ASP A 76 6.04 0.59 -0.26
N ALA A 77 5.86 -0.29 0.73
CA ALA A 77 4.69 -1.18 0.82
C ALA A 77 3.36 -0.44 1.07
N GLU A 78 3.42 0.80 1.57
CA GLU A 78 2.24 1.64 1.85
C GLU A 78 1.96 2.65 0.73
N LEU A 79 2.93 2.91 -0.14
CA LEU A 79 2.74 3.79 -1.29
C LEU A 79 1.59 3.29 -2.17
N LEU A 80 0.85 4.26 -2.73
CA LEU A 80 -0.30 4.02 -3.61
C LEU A 80 -1.46 3.27 -2.96
N ARG A 81 -1.49 3.17 -1.62
CA ARG A 81 -2.60 2.61 -0.85
C ARG A 81 -3.13 3.63 0.15
N TYR A 82 -4.44 3.65 0.37
CA TYR A 82 -5.01 4.56 1.37
C TYR A 82 -4.44 4.24 2.76
N SER A 83 -3.90 5.26 3.41
CA SER A 83 -3.37 5.19 4.76
C SER A 83 -4.28 5.94 5.69
N GLU A 84 -4.83 5.24 6.69
CA GLU A 84 -5.64 5.86 7.74
C GLU A 84 -4.82 6.86 8.57
N SER A 85 -3.51 6.60 8.74
CA SER A 85 -2.61 7.49 9.48
C SER A 85 -2.34 8.82 8.77
N LEU A 86 -2.39 8.81 7.43
CA LEU A 86 -2.16 9.98 6.58
C LEU A 86 -3.46 10.56 6.01
N LEU A 87 -4.60 9.93 6.28
CA LEU A 87 -5.95 10.27 5.78
C LEU A 87 -6.00 10.43 4.25
N GLY A 88 -5.18 9.67 3.53
CA GLY A 88 -5.03 9.81 2.09
C GLY A 88 -4.11 8.75 1.49
N VAL A 89 -3.80 8.89 0.21
CA VAL A 89 -2.92 7.96 -0.51
C VAL A 89 -1.53 8.58 -0.65
N PRO A 90 -0.49 8.12 0.08
CA PRO A 90 0.87 8.59 -0.13
C PRO A 90 1.36 8.13 -1.51
N ILE A 91 1.82 9.09 -2.31
CA ILE A 91 2.31 8.86 -3.67
C ILE A 91 3.83 8.79 -3.70
N ALA A 92 4.49 9.62 -2.89
CA ALA A 92 5.93 9.65 -2.77
C ALA A 92 6.34 10.12 -1.38
N TYR A 93 7.57 9.80 -0.97
CA TYR A 93 8.18 10.30 0.25
C TYR A 93 9.65 10.67 0.01
N ASP A 94 10.20 11.51 0.89
CA ASP A 94 11.63 11.79 0.96
C ASP A 94 12.06 12.17 2.38
N ASN A 95 13.33 12.51 2.56
CA ASN A 95 13.89 13.09 3.77
C ASN A 95 13.65 12.24 5.03
N ILE A 96 13.79 10.91 4.89
CA ILE A 96 13.62 9.98 6.02
C ILE A 96 14.65 10.28 7.12
N LYS A 97 14.14 10.59 8.30
CA LYS A 97 14.88 10.77 9.55
C LYS A 97 14.39 9.75 10.57
N VAL A 98 15.33 9.14 11.27
CA VAL A 98 15.01 8.37 12.49
C VAL A 98 14.98 9.37 13.65
N VAL A 99 13.87 9.41 14.36
CA VAL A 99 13.68 10.29 15.51
C VAL A 99 14.15 9.55 16.75
N GLY A 100 15.31 9.95 17.27
CA GLY A 100 16.02 9.28 18.37
C GLY A 100 17.24 8.49 17.89
N GLU A 101 18.12 8.14 18.83
CA GLU A 101 19.39 7.46 18.51
C GLU A 101 19.24 5.93 18.40
N LEU A 102 18.39 5.36 19.26
CA LEU A 102 18.18 3.92 19.40
C LEU A 102 16.72 3.56 19.15
N GLY A 103 16.49 2.28 18.85
CA GLY A 103 15.15 1.71 18.81
C GLY A 103 14.95 0.81 20.03
N ASP A 104 13.71 0.73 20.49
CA ASP A 104 13.33 -0.03 21.66
C ASP A 104 12.81 -1.41 21.25
N ILE A 105 12.91 -2.39 22.15
CA ILE A 105 12.23 -3.68 22.01
C ILE A 105 11.24 -3.75 23.15
N TYR A 106 9.96 -3.91 22.81
CA TYR A 106 8.90 -4.01 23.80
C TYR A 106 8.65 -5.47 24.16
N ASP A 107 8.88 -5.79 25.43
CA ASP A 107 8.61 -7.08 26.08
C ASP A 107 8.96 -8.30 25.20
N ASP A 108 7.96 -8.98 24.67
CA ASP A 108 8.02 -10.22 23.91
C ASP A 108 7.80 -10.02 22.39
N GLN A 109 7.59 -8.79 21.93
CA GLN A 109 7.28 -8.51 20.52
C GLN A 109 8.47 -8.75 19.58
N GLY A 110 9.69 -8.65 20.10
CA GLY A 110 10.92 -8.94 19.37
C GLY A 110 11.18 -8.06 18.15
N HIS A 111 10.33 -7.07 17.85
CA HIS A 111 10.55 -6.08 16.80
C HIS A 111 11.29 -4.89 17.38
N ILE A 112 11.98 -4.14 16.51
CA ILE A 112 12.66 -2.91 16.87
C ILE A 112 11.68 -1.77 16.61
N HIS A 113 11.23 -1.13 17.67
CA HIS A 113 10.30 -0.02 17.69
C HIS A 113 11.07 1.29 17.58
N LEU A 114 10.76 2.10 16.58
CA LEU A 114 11.37 3.43 16.43
C LEU A 114 10.38 4.41 15.84
N ASN A 115 10.60 5.69 16.14
CA ASN A 115 9.88 6.77 15.49
C ASN A 115 10.68 7.25 14.28
N ILE A 116 9.97 7.53 13.19
CA ILE A 116 10.53 8.15 12.00
C ILE A 116 9.75 9.41 11.66
N GLU A 117 10.42 10.32 10.98
CA GLU A 117 9.81 11.47 10.31
C GLU A 117 10.23 11.39 8.83
N ALA A 118 9.27 11.58 7.93
CA ALA A 118 9.55 11.69 6.51
C ALA A 118 8.59 12.71 5.89
N ASP A 119 9.02 13.35 4.81
CA ASP A 119 8.18 14.24 4.04
C ASP A 119 7.39 13.41 3.05
N PHE A 120 6.05 13.54 3.04
CA PHE A 120 5.17 12.80 2.15
C PHE A 120 4.46 13.74 1.19
N VAL A 121 4.28 13.29 -0.04
CA VAL A 121 3.26 13.83 -0.96
C VAL A 121 2.07 12.87 -0.95
N ILE A 122 0.92 13.37 -0.52
CA ILE A 122 -0.28 12.57 -0.28
C ILE A 122 -1.40 13.10 -1.15
N PHE A 123 -2.10 12.20 -1.82
CA PHE A 123 -3.35 12.50 -2.52
C PHE A 123 -4.52 12.41 -1.53
N CYS A 124 -5.12 13.57 -1.27
CA CYS A 124 -6.19 13.77 -0.29
C CYS A 124 -7.36 14.52 -0.93
N PRO A 125 -8.11 13.90 -1.84
CA PRO A 125 -9.30 14.53 -2.41
C PRO A 125 -10.40 14.65 -1.35
N GLU A 126 -11.09 15.78 -1.35
CA GLU A 126 -12.27 16.00 -0.52
C GLU A 126 -13.57 15.82 -1.33
N PRO A 127 -14.68 15.44 -0.69
CA PRO A 127 -15.98 15.36 -1.35
C PRO A 127 -16.33 16.68 -2.06
N GLY A 128 -16.73 16.57 -3.33
CA GLY A 128 -17.09 17.72 -4.17
C GLY A 128 -15.93 18.37 -4.93
N GLN A 129 -14.68 17.91 -4.71
CA GLN A 129 -13.55 18.35 -5.52
C GLN A 129 -13.59 17.68 -6.91
N LYS A 130 -13.18 18.45 -7.92
CA LYS A 130 -13.03 17.95 -9.29
C LYS A 130 -11.68 17.27 -9.43
N LEU A 131 -11.69 16.05 -9.95
CA LEU A 131 -10.52 15.30 -10.42
C LEU A 131 -10.60 15.23 -11.95
N MET A 132 -9.50 15.47 -12.66
CA MET A 132 -9.45 15.44 -14.13
C MET A 132 -8.40 14.46 -14.63
#